data_AF-A0A1B7WEZ9-F1
#
_entry.id   AF-A0A1B7WEZ9-F1
#
_cell.length_a   1.000
_cell.length_b   1.000
_cell.length_c   1.000
_cell.angle_alpha   90.00
_cell.angle_beta   90.00
_cell.angle_gamma   90.00
#
_symmetry.space_group_name_H-M   'P 1'
#
loop_
_entity.id
_entity.type
_entity.pdbx_description
1 polymer ?
#
loop_
_entity_poly.entity_id
_entity_poly.type
_entity_poly.pdbx_seq_one_letter_code
_entity_poly.pdbx_strand_id
1 'polypeptide(L)'
;MDKLAEYKWHNLPIQEVSQYLDSNIETGLTATEVTKRKETFGTNELKAKRGKSSLLRFLLQFHQPLLYILLIAGAIKAFLGQWVNAGVIWGVTLINAIIGFVQESKAESAIAALASSVKTNTTIIRNRNKLQVPSTELIPGDIVL
;
A
#
# COMPACT_ATOMS: atom_id res chain seq x y z
N MET A 1 -7.11 -4.83 20.94
CA MET A 1 -6.95 -4.01 19.73
C MET A 1 -8.30 -3.63 19.14
N ASP A 2 -9.28 -4.53 19.07
CA ASP A 2 -10.60 -4.25 18.48
C ASP A 2 -11.48 -3.23 19.21
N LYS A 3 -11.29 -3.02 20.53
CA LYS A 3 -12.14 -2.10 21.30
C LYS A 3 -12.02 -0.63 20.88
N LEU A 4 -10.86 -0.16 20.41
CA LEU A 4 -10.68 1.25 20.01
C LEU A 4 -11.38 1.59 18.68
N ALA A 5 -11.60 0.59 17.82
CA ALA A 5 -12.29 0.78 16.54
C ALA A 5 -13.82 0.83 16.69
N GLU A 6 -14.35 0.33 17.80
CA GLU A 6 -15.79 0.27 18.09
C GLU A 6 -16.35 1.61 18.62
N TYR A 7 -15.49 2.46 19.19
CA TYR A 7 -15.91 3.76 19.71
C TYR A 7 -16.15 4.79 18.61
N LYS A 8 -17.31 5.46 18.67
CA LYS A 8 -17.63 6.62 17.83
C LYS A 8 -17.00 7.88 18.42
N TRP A 9 -15.67 8.00 18.30
CA TRP A 9 -14.88 9.11 18.87
C TRP A 9 -15.44 10.50 18.54
N HIS A 10 -15.98 10.68 17.33
CA HIS A 10 -16.56 11.94 16.86
C HIS A 10 -17.82 12.39 17.63
N ASN A 11 -18.43 11.50 18.41
CA ASN A 11 -19.66 11.77 19.16
C ASN A 11 -19.40 11.87 20.68
N LEU A 12 -18.15 11.76 21.13
CA LEU A 12 -17.80 11.85 22.53
C LEU A 12 -17.27 13.25 22.87
N PRO A 13 -17.57 13.80 24.06
CA PRO A 13 -16.98 15.05 24.51
C PRO A 13 -15.47 14.86 24.72
N ILE A 14 -14.71 15.93 24.50
CA ILE A 14 -13.23 15.87 24.49
C ILE A 14 -12.63 15.35 25.80
N GLN A 15 -13.29 15.63 26.94
CA GLN A 15 -12.87 15.15 28.26
C GLN A 15 -12.99 13.63 28.38
N GLU A 16 -14.07 13.04 27.85
CA GLU A 16 -14.24 11.59 27.84
C GLU A 16 -13.22 10.93 26.93
N VAL A 17 -12.97 11.50 25.74
CA VAL A 17 -11.95 10.99 24.81
C VAL A 17 -10.55 10.99 25.45
N SER A 18 -10.20 12.09 26.13
CA SER A 18 -8.95 12.23 26.87
C SER A 18 -8.81 11.18 27.99
N GLN A 19 -9.90 10.89 28.71
CA GLN A 19 -9.91 9.84 29.73
C GLN A 19 -9.79 8.44 29.14
N TYR A 20 -10.54 8.14 28.06
CA TYR A 20 -10.49 6.82 27.39
C TYR A 20 -9.13 6.52 26.78
N LEU A 21 -8.46 7.54 26.24
CA LEU A 21 -7.14 7.41 25.63
C LEU A 21 -5.99 7.65 26.61
N ASP A 22 -6.29 7.94 27.88
CA ASP A 22 -5.33 8.27 28.93
C ASP A 22 -4.28 9.28 28.42
N SER A 23 -4.78 10.37 27.86
CA SER A 23 -4.00 11.40 27.15
C SER A 23 -4.26 12.76 27.77
N ASN A 24 -3.22 13.50 28.14
CA ASN A 24 -3.37 14.85 28.70
C ASN A 24 -3.48 15.90 27.58
N ILE A 25 -4.56 16.70 27.59
CA ILE A 25 -4.87 17.69 26.54
C ILE A 25 -3.82 18.81 26.44
N GLU A 26 -3.24 19.24 27.56
CA GLU A 26 -2.29 20.36 27.60
C GLU A 26 -0.84 19.91 27.40
N THR A 27 -0.49 18.76 27.97
CA THR A 27 0.89 18.28 27.99
C THR A 27 1.20 17.25 26.93
N GLY A 28 0.17 16.68 26.28
CA GLY A 28 0.31 15.53 25.41
C GLY A 28 0.79 14.28 26.15
N LEU A 29 1.20 13.27 25.37
CA LEU A 29 1.72 12.01 25.88
C LEU A 29 3.15 12.12 26.41
N THR A 30 3.49 11.28 27.39
CA THR A 30 4.86 11.18 27.92
C THR A 30 5.74 10.27 27.06
N ALA A 31 7.07 10.43 27.13
CA ALA A 31 8.00 9.62 26.33
C ALA A 31 7.92 8.10 26.65
N THR A 32 7.61 7.76 27.90
CA THR A 32 7.45 6.39 28.38
C THR A 32 6.17 5.76 27.82
N GLU A 33 5.05 6.49 27.83
CA GLU A 33 3.80 6.05 27.21
C GLU A 33 3.93 5.87 25.71
N VAL A 34 4.64 6.80 25.04
CA VAL A 34 4.88 6.71 23.60
C VAL A 34 5.62 5.42 23.26
N THR A 35 6.71 5.11 23.98
CA THR A 35 7.48 3.88 23.75
C THR A 35 6.61 2.63 23.97
N LYS A 36 5.88 2.57 25.08
CA LYS A 36 4.99 1.44 25.41
C LYS A 36 3.87 1.26 24.38
N ARG A 37 3.26 2.36 23.94
CA ARG A 37 2.20 2.35 22.92
C ARG A 37 2.76 1.99 21.55
N LYS A 38 3.97 2.44 21.19
CA LYS A 38 4.62 2.08 19.94
C LYS A 38 4.91 0.57 19.84
N GLU A 39 5.33 -0.05 20.95
CA GLU A 39 5.48 -1.52 21.02
C GLU A 39 4.14 -2.25 20.88
N THR A 40 3.07 -1.67 21.42
CA THR A 40 1.73 -2.28 21.39
C THR A 40 1.03 -2.12 20.05
N PHE A 41 1.04 -0.92 19.47
CA PHE A 41 0.26 -0.55 18.29
C PHE A 41 1.06 -0.59 16.98
N GLY A 42 2.39 -0.53 17.05
CA GLY A 42 3.26 -0.42 15.88
C GLY A 42 3.25 0.98 15.28
N THR A 43 3.82 1.11 14.08
CA THR A 43 3.86 2.37 13.32
C THR A 43 2.52 2.65 12.65
N ASN A 44 2.19 3.94 12.50
CA ASN A 44 1.04 4.40 11.73
C ASN A 44 1.35 4.35 10.22
N GLU A 45 1.64 3.14 9.74
CA GLU A 45 1.87 2.86 8.34
C GLU A 45 0.86 1.83 7.85
N LEU A 46 0.21 2.15 6.72
CA LEU A 46 -0.54 1.14 6.00
C LEU A 46 0.46 0.09 5.53
N LYS A 47 0.32 -1.15 6.02
CA LYS A 47 1.13 -2.26 5.54
C LYS A 47 0.95 -2.36 4.03
N ALA A 48 1.97 -1.97 3.27
CA ALA A 48 2.01 -2.21 1.85
C ALA A 48 1.82 -3.72 1.68
N LYS A 49 0.74 -4.14 1.00
CA LYS A 49 0.56 -5.55 0.65
C LYS A 49 1.86 -5.96 -0.03
N ARG A 50 2.54 -6.98 0.53
CA ARG A 50 3.73 -7.58 -0.09
C ARG A 50 3.43 -7.73 -1.57
N GLY A 51 4.09 -6.92 -2.40
CA GLY A 51 3.92 -7.00 -3.85
C GLY A 51 4.11 -8.45 -4.25
N LYS A 52 3.15 -9.01 -5.01
CA LYS A 52 3.36 -10.34 -5.58
C LYS A 52 4.73 -10.32 -6.26
N SER A 53 5.55 -11.35 -6.03
CA SER A 53 6.89 -11.46 -6.60
C SER A 53 6.86 -11.10 -8.08
N SER A 54 7.84 -10.32 -8.57
CA SER A 54 7.88 -9.85 -9.96
C SER A 54 7.70 -10.99 -10.98
N LEU A 55 8.23 -12.18 -10.66
CA LEU A 55 8.04 -13.41 -11.44
C LEU A 55 6.58 -13.90 -11.46
N LEU A 56 5.89 -13.83 -10.32
CA LEU A 56 4.49 -14.24 -10.18
C LEU A 56 3.56 -13.24 -10.87
N ARG A 57 3.90 -11.95 -10.89
CA ARG A 57 3.19 -10.92 -11.67
C ARG A 57 3.35 -11.12 -13.16
N PHE A 58 4.56 -11.41 -13.62
CA PHE A 58 4.83 -11.79 -15.00
C PHE A 58 3.98 -13.01 -15.40
N LEU A 59 3.97 -14.08 -14.60
CA LEU A 59 3.11 -15.25 -14.84
C LEU A 59 1.60 -14.95 -14.76
N LEU A 60 1.16 -13.97 -13.95
CA LEU A 60 -0.24 -13.54 -13.94
C LEU A 60 -0.60 -12.75 -15.20
N GLN A 61 0.34 -12.06 -15.84
CA GLN A 61 0.11 -11.46 -17.17
C GLN A 61 -0.20 -12.54 -18.23
N PHE A 62 0.32 -13.77 -18.05
CA PHE A 62 -0.04 -14.92 -18.89
C PHE A 62 -1.46 -15.44 -18.67
N HIS A 63 -2.13 -15.04 -17.57
CA HIS A 63 -3.54 -15.34 -17.31
C HIS A 63 -4.50 -14.34 -17.97
N GLN A 64 -4.06 -13.62 -19.00
CA GLN A 64 -4.98 -12.87 -19.85
C GLN A 64 -5.66 -13.84 -20.83
N PRO A 65 -7.00 -13.98 -20.83
CA PRO A 65 -7.72 -14.88 -21.74
C PRO A 65 -7.32 -14.69 -23.21
N LEU A 66 -7.01 -13.45 -23.59
CA LEU A 66 -6.52 -13.07 -24.91
C LEU A 66 -5.19 -13.74 -25.28
N LEU A 67 -4.28 -13.91 -24.32
CA LEU A 67 -2.98 -14.56 -24.56
C LEU A 67 -3.15 -16.05 -24.88
N TYR A 68 -4.03 -16.74 -24.14
CA TYR A 68 -4.34 -18.14 -24.42
C TYR A 68 -4.94 -18.33 -25.81
N ILE A 69 -5.85 -17.43 -26.22
CA ILE A 69 -6.44 -17.45 -27.57
C ILE A 69 -5.35 -17.29 -28.63
N LEU A 70 -4.41 -16.35 -28.45
CA LEU A 70 -3.30 -16.12 -29.39
C LEU A 70 -2.31 -17.29 -29.44
N LEU A 71 -1.97 -17.89 -28.30
CA LEU A 71 -1.12 -19.07 -28.24
C LEU A 71 -1.77 -20.26 -28.96
N ILE A 72 -3.05 -20.51 -28.71
CA ILE A 72 -3.83 -21.57 -29.38
C ILE A 72 -3.94 -21.30 -30.88
N ALA A 73 -4.25 -20.06 -31.30
CA ALA A 73 -4.32 -19.68 -32.71
C ALA A 73 -2.98 -19.88 -33.43
N GLY A 74 -1.86 -19.49 -32.80
CA GLY A 74 -0.51 -19.73 -33.31
C GLY A 74 -0.19 -21.23 -33.42
N ALA A 75 -0.54 -22.03 -32.41
CA ALA A 75 -0.35 -23.48 -32.44
C ALA A 75 -1.16 -24.14 -33.56
N ILE A 76 -2.44 -23.77 -33.74
CA ILE A 76 -3.27 -24.24 -34.86
C ILE A 76 -2.59 -23.90 -36.19
N LYS A 77 -2.14 -22.64 -36.39
CA LYS A 77 -1.44 -22.23 -37.62
C LYS A 77 -0.14 -22.99 -37.88
N ALA A 78 0.63 -23.30 -36.83
CA ALA A 78 1.83 -24.13 -36.94
C ALA A 78 1.50 -25.58 -37.33
N PHE A 79 0.43 -26.16 -36.76
CA PHE A 79 -0.07 -27.48 -37.15
C PHE A 79 -0.53 -27.55 -38.61
N LEU A 80 -1.08 -26.45 -39.15
CA LEU A 80 -1.39 -26.33 -40.59
C LEU A 80 -0.15 -26.11 -41.48
N GLY A 81 1.07 -26.16 -40.93
CA GLY A 81 2.32 -25.94 -41.67
C GLY A 81 2.60 -24.47 -42.00
N GLN A 82 1.79 -23.53 -41.50
CA GLN A 82 1.96 -22.09 -41.73
C GLN A 82 2.88 -21.46 -40.69
N TRP A 83 4.15 -21.90 -40.67
CA TRP A 83 5.15 -21.45 -39.70
C TRP A 83 5.38 -19.94 -39.69
N VAL A 84 5.31 -19.29 -40.86
CA VAL A 84 5.45 -17.82 -40.97
C VAL A 84 4.31 -17.11 -40.24
N ASN A 85 3.06 -17.55 -40.44
CA ASN A 85 1.89 -16.93 -39.80
C ASN A 85 1.89 -17.18 -38.28
N ALA A 86 2.26 -18.38 -37.85
CA ALA A 86 2.40 -18.69 -36.42
C ALA A 86 3.50 -17.84 -35.77
N GLY A 87 4.64 -17.68 -36.44
CA GLY A 87 5.75 -16.84 -35.98
C GLY A 87 5.36 -15.37 -35.81
N VAL A 88 4.60 -14.80 -36.76
CA VAL A 88 4.08 -13.42 -36.63
C VAL A 88 3.16 -13.26 -35.43
N ILE A 89 2.22 -14.20 -35.22
CA ILE A 89 1.31 -14.17 -34.08
C ILE A 89 2.09 -14.21 -32.76
N TRP A 90 3.04 -15.13 -32.62
CA TRP A 90 3.85 -15.22 -31.41
C TRP A 90 4.76 -14.01 -31.21
N GLY A 91 5.35 -13.48 -32.28
CA GLY A 91 6.20 -12.28 -32.22
C GLY A 91 5.43 -11.06 -31.71
N VAL A 92 4.28 -10.75 -32.32
CA VAL A 92 3.43 -9.62 -31.90
C VAL A 92 2.96 -9.82 -30.45
N THR A 93 2.57 -11.04 -30.10
CA THR A 93 2.10 -11.38 -28.76
C THR A 93 3.21 -11.19 -27.71
N LEU A 94 4.44 -11.62 -28.01
CA LEU A 94 5.59 -11.45 -27.12
C LEU A 94 5.92 -9.97 -26.91
N ILE A 95 5.92 -9.18 -27.99
CA ILE A 95 6.13 -7.73 -27.93
C ILE A 95 5.05 -7.07 -27.06
N ASN A 96 3.78 -7.40 -27.26
CA ASN A 96 2.67 -6.88 -26.46
C ASN A 96 2.79 -7.26 -24.98
N ALA A 97 3.22 -8.48 -24.67
CA ALA A 97 3.45 -8.91 -23.29
C ALA A 97 4.58 -8.12 -22.62
N ILE A 98 5.69 -7.87 -23.32
CA ILE A 98 6.80 -7.07 -22.82
C ILE A 98 6.35 -5.63 -22.57
N ILE A 99 5.66 -5.02 -23.55
CA ILE A 99 5.14 -3.65 -23.43
C ILE A 99 4.17 -3.57 -22.24
N GLY A 100 3.23 -4.52 -22.12
CA GLY A 100 2.28 -4.58 -21.02
C GLY A 100 2.95 -4.70 -19.66
N PHE A 101 3.96 -5.57 -19.53
CA PHE A 101 4.73 -5.73 -18.29
C PHE A 101 5.46 -4.44 -17.89
N VAL A 102 6.08 -3.75 -18.86
CA VAL A 102 6.77 -2.48 -18.61
C VAL A 102 5.79 -1.38 -18.23
N GLN A 103 4.62 -1.31 -18.88
CA GLN A 103 3.58 -0.32 -18.56
C GLN A 103 3.02 -0.54 -17.14
N GLU A 104 2.70 -1.78 -16.78
CA GLU A 104 2.20 -2.12 -15.45
C GLU A 104 3.23 -1.79 -14.36
N SER A 105 4.50 -2.15 -14.58
CA SER A 105 5.59 -1.87 -13.63
C SER A 105 5.79 -0.37 -13.42
N LYS A 106 5.65 0.44 -14.48
CA LYS A 106 5.71 1.91 -14.39
C LYS A 106 4.51 2.47 -13.63
N ALA A 107 3.30 1.96 -13.87
CA ALA A 107 2.09 2.40 -13.17
C ALA A 107 2.19 2.11 -11.66
N GLU A 108 2.61 0.91 -11.28
CA GLU A 108 2.83 0.58 -9.87
C GLU A 108 3.91 1.44 -9.22
N SER A 109 5.01 1.70 -9.93
CA SER A 109 6.10 2.57 -9.44
C SER A 109 5.62 4.00 -9.21
N ALA A 110 4.76 4.53 -10.10
CA ALA A 110 4.17 5.85 -9.94
C ALA A 110 3.23 5.91 -8.73
N ILE A 111 2.40 4.88 -8.52
CA ILE A 111 1.54 4.77 -7.34
C ILE A 111 2.38 4.68 -6.05
N ALA A 112 3.45 3.89 -6.06
CA ALA A 112 4.37 3.78 -4.92
C ALA A 112 5.07 5.11 -4.61
N ALA A 113 5.52 5.83 -5.64
CA ALA A 113 6.12 7.16 -5.50
C ALA A 113 5.12 8.16 -4.91
N LEU A 114 3.88 8.18 -5.42
CA LEU A 114 2.81 9.01 -4.87
C LEU A 114 2.54 8.67 -3.41
N ALA A 115 2.40 7.38 -3.06
CA ALA A 115 2.20 6.95 -1.68
C ALA A 115 3.36 7.37 -0.76
N SER A 116 4.61 7.29 -1.24
CA SER A 116 5.79 7.73 -0.48
C SER A 116 5.84 9.26 -0.28
N SER A 117 5.30 10.03 -1.24
CA SER A 117 5.17 11.48 -1.14
C SER A 117 4.12 11.94 -0.12
N VAL A 118 3.26 11.03 0.36
CA VAL A 118 2.28 11.27 1.43
C VAL A 118 2.88 11.01 2.83
N LYS A 119 4.22 10.84 2.94
CA LYS A 119 4.89 10.97 4.25
C LYS A 119 4.83 12.43 4.70
N THR A 120 3.67 12.80 5.23
CA THR A 120 3.40 14.12 5.78
C THR A 120 4.02 14.20 7.17
N ASN A 121 4.68 15.32 7.45
CA ASN A 121 5.09 15.64 8.80
C ASN A 121 3.93 16.35 9.50
N THR A 122 3.68 15.96 10.75
CA THR A 122 2.59 16.48 11.57
C THR A 122 3.16 17.09 12.84
N THR A 123 2.63 18.23 13.23
CA THR A 123 3.00 18.88 14.50
C THR A 123 2.15 18.29 15.61
N ILE A 124 2.79 17.79 16.66
CA ILE A 124 2.13 17.20 17.83
C ILE A 124 2.64 17.80 19.12
N ILE A 125 1.90 17.59 20.21
CA ILE A 125 2.35 17.91 21.57
C ILE A 125 2.72 16.61 22.29
N ARG A 126 3.97 16.53 22.79
CA ARG A 126 4.44 15.46 23.71
C ARG A 126 5.33 16.08 24.78
N ASN A 127 5.18 15.66 26.04
CA ASN A 127 5.90 16.24 27.19
C ASN A 127 5.88 17.79 27.23
N ARG A 128 4.74 18.43 26.92
CA ARG A 128 4.54 19.90 26.81
C ARG A 128 5.29 20.59 25.67
N ASN A 129 6.00 19.85 24.82
CA ASN A 129 6.75 20.41 23.71
C ASN A 129 6.02 20.15 22.39
N LYS A 130 6.02 21.16 21.51
CA LYS A 130 5.58 21.00 20.12
C LYS A 130 6.70 20.36 19.32
N LEU A 131 6.42 19.22 18.71
CA LEU A 131 7.38 18.46 17.93
C LEU A 131 6.79 18.19 16.54
N GLN A 132 7.61 18.32 15.51
CA GLN A 132 7.24 17.89 14.17
C GLN A 132 7.75 16.47 13.97
N VAL A 133 6.83 15.53 13.77
CA VAL A 133 7.16 14.11 13.57
C VAL A 133 6.56 13.61 12.26
N PRO A 134 7.16 12.58 11.64
CA PRO A 134 6.52 11.88 10.54
C PRO A 134 5.16 11.33 10.97
N SER A 135 4.15 11.42 10.11
CA SER A 135 2.81 10.84 10.34
C SER A 135 2.83 9.35 10.68
N THR A 136 3.90 8.65 10.28
CA THR A 136 4.13 7.22 10.56
C THR A 136 4.50 6.93 12.01
N GLU A 137 4.89 7.93 12.78
CA GLU A 137 5.24 7.84 14.20
C GLU A 137 4.10 8.26 15.14
N LEU A 138 2.95 8.60 14.57
CA LEU A 138 1.75 8.91 15.35
C LEU A 138 1.22 7.64 16.03
N ILE A 139 0.71 7.82 17.24
CA ILE A 139 0.09 6.75 18.03
C ILE A 139 -1.27 7.19 18.57
N PRO A 140 -2.18 6.24 18.87
CA PRO A 140 -3.46 6.57 19.48
C PRO A 140 -3.27 7.36 20.78
N GLY A 141 -3.90 8.54 20.83
CA GLY A 141 -3.82 9.48 21.95
C GLY A 141 -2.83 10.64 21.78
N ASP A 142 -2.07 10.70 20.68
CA ASP A 142 -1.32 11.91 20.32
C ASP A 142 -2.27 13.09 20.05
N ILE A 143 -1.81 14.28 20.41
CA ILE A 143 -2.52 15.54 20.15
C ILE A 143 -1.86 16.21 18.97
N VAL A 144 -2.61 16.32 17.88
CA VAL A 144 -2.20 16.96 16.63
C VAL A 144 -2.65 18.43 16.64
N LEU A 145 -1.78 19.32 16.15
CA LEU A 145 -2.01 20.77 16.02
C LEU A 145 -2.28 21.19 14.58
#